data_AF-A0A392VDQ9-F1
#
_entry.id   AF-A0A392VDQ9-F1
#
_cell.length_a   1.000
_cell.length_b   1.000
_cell.length_c   1.000
_cell.angle_alpha   90.00
_cell.angle_beta   90.00
_cell.angle_gamma   90.00
#
_symmetry.space_group_name_H-M   'P 1'
#
loop_
_entity.id
_entity.type
_entity.pdbx_description
1 polymer ?
#
loop_
_entity_poly.entity_id
_entity_poly.type
_entity_poly.pdbx_seq_one_letter_code
_entity_poly.pdbx_strand_id
1 'polypeptide(L)' 'MDPREEFQDRRVSPIEELEQIQIGGATHQTTNIGTTLQPAEKERILKILRDNVDLFA' A
#
# COMPACT_ATOMS: atom_id res chain seq x y z
N MET A 1 -11.65 -26.85 -5.38
CA MET A 1 -10.21 -26.62 -5.19
C MET A 1 -9.91 -25.26 -5.77
N ASP A 2 -9.72 -24.26 -4.92
CA ASP A 2 -9.32 -22.92 -5.38
C ASP A 2 -7.81 -22.99 -5.65
N PRO A 3 -7.33 -22.81 -6.90
CA PRO A 3 -5.91 -22.93 -7.24
C PRO A 3 -5.01 -21.93 -6.49
N ARG A 4 -5.59 -20.97 -5.75
CA ARG A 4 -4.88 -20.04 -4.87
C ARG A 4 -4.54 -20.63 -3.50
N GLU A 5 -5.08 -21.80 -3.14
CA GLU A 5 -4.79 -22.49 -1.87
C GLU A 5 -3.34 -22.98 -1.78
N GLU A 6 -2.75 -23.46 -2.88
CA GLU A 6 -1.34 -23.92 -2.93
C GLU A 6 -0.31 -22.80 -2.67
N PHE A 7 -0.72 -21.53 -2.78
CA PHE A 7 0.13 -20.37 -2.57
C PHE A 7 -0.04 -19.74 -1.18
N GLN A 8 -0.96 -20.24 -0.35
CA GLN A 8 -1.21 -19.64 0.96
C GLN A 8 -0.10 -19.92 1.98
N ASP A 9 0.61 -21.05 1.88
CA ASP A 9 1.77 -21.37 2.73
C ASP A 9 3.07 -20.67 2.28
N ARG A 10 3.11 -20.17 1.03
CA ARG A 10 4.21 -19.37 0.47
C ARG A 10 3.88 -17.89 0.47
N ARG A 11 3.24 -17.39 1.54
CA ARG A 11 3.12 -15.94 1.70
C ARG A 11 4.53 -15.37 1.85
N VAL A 12 5.05 -14.82 0.76
CA VAL A 12 6.20 -13.94 0.78
C VAL A 12 5.78 -12.75 1.62
N SER A 13 6.15 -12.75 2.90
CA SER A 13 6.04 -11.55 3.71
C SER A 13 6.81 -10.45 3.00
N PRO A 14 6.27 -9.21 2.97
CA PRO A 14 7.03 -8.07 2.51
C PRO A 14 8.44 -8.10 3.14
N ILE A 15 9.46 -7.88 2.31
CA ILE A 15 10.86 -7.87 2.76
C ILE A 15 11.11 -6.72 3.75
N GLU A 16 10.21 -5.73 3.76
CA GLU A 16 10.21 -4.60 4.68
C GLU A 16 8.85 -4.45 5.40
N GLU A 17 8.88 -3.79 6.55
CA GLU A 17 7.66 -3.39 7.24
C GLU A 17 6.93 -2.30 6.43
N LEU A 18 5.60 -2.44 6.36
CA LEU A 18 4.73 -1.51 5.65
C LEU A 18 3.84 -0.77 6.64
N GLU A 19 3.61 0.52 6.39
CA GLU A 19 2.64 1.33 7.10
C GLU A 19 1.40 1.58 6.23
N GLN A 20 0.22 1.45 6.80
CA GLN A 20 -1.02 1.75 6.10
C GLN A 20 -1.35 3.23 6.24
N ILE A 21 -1.56 3.92 5.11
CA ILE A 21 -1.86 5.34 5.04
C ILE A 21 -3.16 5.56 4.28
N GLN A 22 -4.07 6.34 4.86
CA GLN A 22 -5.27 6.79 4.18
C GLN A 22 -4.92 7.87 3.14
N ILE A 23 -5.30 7.61 1.89
CA ILE A 23 -5.09 8.53 0.76
C ILE A 23 -6.38 9.23 0.34
N GLY A 24 -7.54 8.59 0.52
CA GLY A 24 -8.83 9.12 0.10
C GLY A 24 -9.74 9.55 1.26
N GLY A 25 -10.95 10.00 0.92
CA GLY A 25 -11.94 10.51 1.90
C GLY A 25 -12.57 9.41 2.75
N ALA A 26 -12.59 8.16 2.26
CA ALA A 26 -13.17 7.04 2.98
C ALA A 26 -12.10 6.19 3.68
N THR A 27 -12.46 5.57 4.80
CA THR A 27 -11.54 4.79 5.66
C THR A 27 -10.94 3.55 4.98
N HIS A 28 -11.56 3.07 3.91
CA HIS A 28 -11.08 1.93 3.12
C HIS A 28 -10.14 2.36 1.96
N GLN A 29 -10.03 3.66 1.68
CA GLN A 29 -9.14 4.20 0.66
C GLN A 29 -7.75 4.41 1.24
N THR A 30 -7.09 3.29 1.53
CA THR A 30 -5.77 3.22 2.14
C THR A 30 -4.75 2.57 1.20
N THR A 31 -3.49 2.98 1.30
CA THR A 31 -2.36 2.36 0.61
C THR A 31 -1.29 1.96 1.63
N ASN A 32 -0.48 0.95 1.29
CA ASN A 32 0.63 0.51 2.14
C ASN A 32 1.94 1.09 1.59
N ILE A 33 2.71 1.75 2.45
CA ILE A 33 3.97 2.42 2.12
C ILE A 33 5.11 1.78 2.92
N GLY A 34 6.26 1.59 2.28
CA GLY A 34 7.45 1.05 2.96
C GLY A 34 7.93 1.98 4.08
N THR A 35 8.18 1.42 5.26
CA THR A 35 8.69 2.19 6.41
C THR A 35 10.13 2.66 6.23
N THR A 36 10.85 2.08 5.27
CA THR A 36 12.25 2.42 4.98
C THR A 36 12.42 3.66 4.08
N LEU A 37 11.32 4.19 3.53
CA LEU A 37 11.34 5.35 2.65
C LEU A 37 11.78 6.62 3.38
N GLN A 38 12.57 7.44 2.69
CA GLN A 38 12.95 8.74 3.23
C GLN A 38 11.73 9.67 3.35
N PRO A 39 11.66 10.54 4.38
CA PRO A 39 10.51 11.41 4.59
C PRO A 39 10.14 12.26 3.37
N ALA A 40 11.14 12.83 2.68
CA ALA A 40 10.92 13.64 1.48
C ALA A 40 10.33 12.84 0.31
N GLU A 41 10.77 11.58 0.16
CA GLU A 41 10.27 10.70 -0.89
C GLU A 41 8.85 10.21 -0.58
N LYS A 42 8.60 9.84 0.68
CA LYS A 42 7.27 9.50 1.18
C LYS A 42 6.27 10.64 0.95
N GLU A 43 6.64 11.88 1.28
CA GLU A 43 5.78 13.05 1.04
C GLU A 43 5.47 13.24 -0.45
N ARG A 44 6.46 13.08 -1.32
CA ARG A 44 6.29 13.18 -2.77
C ARG A 44 5.33 12.11 -3.30
N ILE A 45 5.49 10.86 -2.85
CA ILE A 45 4.61 9.74 -3.23
C ILE A 45 3.18 10.01 -2.75
N LEU A 46 3.01 10.38 -1.47
CA LEU A 46 1.70 10.65 -0.90
C LEU A 46 0.98 11.79 -1.60
N LYS A 47 1.70 12.86 -1.98
CA LYS A 47 1.12 13.94 -2.77
C LYS A 47 0.57 13.42 -4.11
N ILE A 48 1.38 12.66 -4.84
CA ILE A 48 0.96 12.09 -6.14
C ILE A 48 -0.25 11.17 -5.95
N LEU A 49 -0.24 10.29 -4.94
CA LEU A 49 -1.34 9.37 -4.68
C LEU A 49 -2.63 10.10 -4.31
N ARG A 50 -2.54 11.17 -3.50
CA ARG A 50 -3.69 12.00 -3.13
C ARG A 50 -4.26 12.78 -4.31
N ASP A 51 -3.40 13.35 -5.15
CA ASP A 51 -3.79 14.08 -6.36
C ASP A 51 -4.46 13.15 -7.39
N ASN A 52 -4.25 11.84 -7.28
CA ASN A 52 -4.74 10.81 -8.20
C ASN A 52 -5.67 9.80 -7.50
N VAL A 53 -6.31 10.15 -6.38
CA VAL A 53 -7.18 9.23 -5.61
C VAL A 53 -8.24 8.57 -6.49
N ASP A 54 -8.79 9.29 -7.47
CA ASP A 54 -9.82 8.78 -8.37
C ASP A 54 -9.34 7.60 -9.24
N LEU A 55 -8.03 7.44 -9.46
CA LEU A 55 -7.45 6.29 -10.18
C LEU A 55 -7.39 5.03 -9.32
N PHE A 56 -7.53 5.16 -8.00
CA PHE A 56 -7.41 4.07 -7.02
C PHE A 56 -8.72 3.83 -6.24
N ALA A 57 -9.84 4.44 -6.67
CA ALA A 57 -11.15 4.41 -6.01
C ALA A 57 -12.02 3.20 -6.41
#